data_AF-A0A3M1ZAM4-F1
#
_entry.id   AF-A0A3M1ZAM4-F1
#
_cell.length_a   1.000
_cell.length_b   1.000
_cell.length_c   1.000
_cell.angle_alpha   90.00
_cell.angle_beta   90.00
_cell.angle_gamma   90.00
#
_symmetry.space_group_name_H-M   'P 1'
#
loop_
_entity.id
_entity.type
_entity.pdbx_description
1 polymer ?
#
loop_
_entity_poly.entity_id
_entity_poly.type
_entity_poly.pdbx_seq_one_letter_code
_entity_poly.pdbx_strand_id
1 'polypeptide(L)'
;VEEAKIVDGYAVADPERDILKMAVVERHRASGNVGLGFIRGFGIKRGAIAGTVAHDHHNLVVIGADDQSMYAAAQAVIEMGGGLAAADGDEVLARLPLPVAGLMSEAPIEEVRRDYDNLTNVARDQLGCVLQDPFMSMSFMGLEVIPKLKLTDVGLIDVERFQAISLFDA
;
A
#
# COMPACT_ATOMS: atom_id res chain seq x y z
N VAL A 1 3.75 15.01 -13.95
CA VAL A 1 5.15 14.54 -13.78
C VAL A 1 5.75 15.39 -12.68
N GLU A 2 6.29 14.76 -11.64
CA GLU A 2 6.90 15.43 -10.48
C GLU A 2 8.39 15.10 -10.46
N GLU A 3 9.22 16.01 -9.94
CA GLU A 3 10.66 15.76 -9.79
C GLU A 3 10.92 14.81 -8.62
N ALA A 4 11.50 13.64 -8.91
CA ALA A 4 11.82 12.64 -7.91
C ALA A 4 12.95 13.12 -6.98
N LYS A 5 12.79 12.87 -5.67
CA LYS A 5 13.90 13.03 -4.73
C LYS A 5 14.89 11.88 -4.93
N ILE A 6 16.13 12.21 -5.27
CA ILE A 6 17.19 11.22 -5.50
C ILE A 6 18.16 11.23 -4.32
N VAL A 7 18.43 10.05 -3.76
CA VAL A 7 19.44 9.82 -2.72
C VAL A 7 20.24 8.60 -3.13
N ASP A 8 21.57 8.73 -3.18
CA ASP A 8 22.50 7.65 -3.56
C ASP A 8 22.14 6.93 -4.87
N GLY A 9 21.60 7.68 -5.84
CA GLY A 9 21.19 7.14 -7.15
C GLY A 9 19.83 6.45 -7.16
N TYR A 10 19.11 6.41 -6.04
CA TYR A 10 17.76 5.86 -5.93
C TYR A 10 16.71 6.96 -5.81
N ALA A 11 15.59 6.78 -6.51
CA ALA A 11 14.39 7.58 -6.23
C ALA A 11 13.78 7.13 -4.90
N VAL A 12 13.64 8.06 -3.96
CA VAL A 12 13.14 7.80 -2.61
C VAL A 12 11.83 8.54 -2.36
N ALA A 13 11.10 8.12 -1.33
CA ALA A 13 9.95 8.87 -0.85
C ALA A 13 10.36 10.27 -0.40
N ASP A 14 9.42 11.21 -0.52
CA ASP A 14 9.52 12.57 -0.04
C ASP A 14 8.24 12.95 0.73
N PRO A 15 8.12 12.52 2.00
CA PRO A 15 6.91 12.75 2.79
C PRO A 15 6.58 14.24 3.01
N GLU A 16 7.57 15.13 2.93
CA GLU A 16 7.36 16.58 3.00
C GLU A 16 6.54 17.09 1.81
N ARG A 17 6.75 16.51 0.62
CA ARG A 17 5.96 16.76 -0.59
C ARG A 17 4.79 15.80 -0.77
N ASP A 18 4.50 14.96 0.23
CA ASP A 18 3.50 13.90 0.17
C ASP A 18 3.72 12.95 -1.02
N ILE A 19 4.98 12.59 -1.27
CA ILE A 19 5.34 11.59 -2.29
C ILE A 19 5.81 10.34 -1.54
N LEU A 20 5.01 9.29 -1.59
CA LEU A 20 5.29 8.03 -0.91
C LEU A 20 5.67 6.95 -1.91
N LYS A 21 6.44 5.96 -1.48
CA LYS A 21 6.65 4.75 -2.26
C LYS A 21 5.40 3.88 -2.21
N MET A 22 5.12 3.20 -3.31
CA MET A 22 4.09 2.20 -3.41
C MET A 22 4.66 0.94 -4.09
N ALA A 23 4.34 -0.23 -3.56
CA ALA A 23 4.67 -1.51 -4.16
C ALA A 23 3.41 -2.37 -4.28
N VAL A 24 3.30 -3.10 -5.39
CA VAL A 24 2.26 -4.11 -5.63
C VAL A 24 2.97 -5.42 -5.93
N VAL A 25 2.78 -6.42 -5.07
CA VAL A 25 3.48 -7.70 -5.12
C VAL A 25 2.48 -8.80 -5.46
N GLU A 26 2.75 -9.54 -6.53
CA GLU A 26 1.94 -10.68 -6.94
C GLU A 26 2.01 -11.79 -5.89
N ARG A 27 0.85 -12.32 -5.47
CA ARG A 27 0.79 -13.29 -4.37
C ARG A 27 0.02 -14.58 -4.67
N HIS A 28 -0.52 -14.75 -5.86
CA HIS A 28 -1.41 -15.86 -6.20
C HIS A 28 -0.71 -16.96 -7.00
N ARG A 29 0.33 -16.63 -7.77
CA ARG A 29 1.03 -17.55 -8.68
C ARG A 29 2.52 -17.67 -8.40
N ALA A 30 3.04 -16.92 -7.44
CA ALA A 30 4.47 -16.83 -7.16
C ALA A 30 5.26 -16.47 -8.42
N SER A 31 4.74 -15.54 -9.23
CA SER A 31 5.37 -15.13 -10.49
C SER A 31 6.67 -14.35 -10.27
N GLY A 32 6.85 -13.77 -9.08
CA GLY A 32 7.94 -12.85 -8.78
C GLY A 32 7.68 -11.42 -9.29
N ASN A 33 6.50 -11.15 -9.85
CA ASN A 33 6.13 -9.82 -10.32
C ASN A 33 6.00 -8.83 -9.16
N VAL A 34 6.63 -7.67 -9.34
CA VAL A 34 6.54 -6.53 -8.43
C VAL A 34 6.42 -5.25 -9.25
N GLY A 35 5.33 -4.53 -9.05
CA GLY A 35 5.17 -3.18 -9.54
C GLY A 35 5.63 -2.18 -8.50
N LEU A 36 6.46 -1.22 -8.92
CA LEU A 36 6.93 -0.13 -8.09
C LEU A 36 6.41 1.19 -8.63
N GLY A 37 6.05 2.09 -7.72
CA GLY A 37 5.60 3.42 -8.08
C GLY A 37 5.67 4.40 -6.93
N PHE A 38 5.20 5.61 -7.21
CA PHE A 38 5.02 6.65 -6.21
C PHE A 38 3.56 7.07 -6.15
N ILE A 39 3.11 7.45 -4.97
CA ILE A 39 1.74 7.91 -4.73
C ILE A 39 1.74 9.21 -3.92
N ARG A 40 0.77 10.07 -4.22
CA ARG A 40 0.53 11.33 -3.53
C ARG A 40 -0.91 11.43 -3.07
N GLY A 41 -1.14 12.09 -1.94
CA GLY A 41 -2.46 12.37 -1.37
C GLY A 41 -2.75 11.60 -0.09
N PHE A 42 -1.86 10.72 0.35
CA PHE A 42 -2.03 9.94 1.58
C PHE A 42 -1.61 10.72 2.81
N GLY A 43 -0.62 11.60 2.68
CA GLY A 43 -0.12 12.47 3.76
C GLY A 43 0.72 11.77 4.82
N ILE A 44 0.98 10.47 4.70
CA ILE A 44 1.82 9.71 5.64
C ILE A 44 3.19 10.40 5.74
N LYS A 45 3.62 10.71 6.96
CA LYS A 45 4.89 11.41 7.25
C LYS A 45 6.01 10.46 7.64
N ARG A 46 5.67 9.31 8.18
CA ARG A 46 6.58 8.23 8.59
C ARG A 46 5.85 6.89 8.56
N GLY A 47 6.59 5.79 8.51
CA GLY A 47 5.96 4.48 8.55
C GLY A 47 5.34 4.05 7.23
N ALA A 48 4.55 2.99 7.28
CA ALA A 48 3.89 2.38 6.14
C ALA A 48 2.58 1.71 6.52
N ILE A 49 1.73 1.52 5.50
CA ILE A 49 0.54 0.67 5.54
C ILE A 49 0.67 -0.42 4.48
N ALA A 50 0.07 -1.57 4.76
CA ALA A 50 0.02 -2.69 3.83
C ALA A 50 -1.34 -3.39 3.87
N GLY A 51 -1.74 -4.01 2.76
CA GLY A 51 -2.97 -4.78 2.72
C GLY A 51 -3.12 -5.67 1.50
N THR A 52 -3.93 -6.73 1.64
CA THR A 52 -4.27 -7.66 0.56
C THR A 52 -5.65 -7.42 -0.06
N VAL A 53 -6.44 -6.53 0.53
CA VAL A 53 -7.67 -6.02 -0.09
C VAL A 53 -7.27 -4.93 -1.08
N ALA A 54 -7.02 -5.32 -2.33
CA ALA A 54 -6.70 -4.41 -3.43
C ALA A 54 -7.55 -4.73 -4.67
N HIS A 55 -8.49 -3.86 -5.01
CA HIS A 55 -9.41 -4.08 -6.12
C HIS A 55 -8.66 -4.08 -7.47
N ASP A 56 -8.88 -5.04 -8.38
CA ASP A 56 -9.62 -6.30 -8.22
C ASP A 56 -8.71 -7.55 -8.24
N HIS A 57 -7.41 -7.33 -8.43
CA HIS A 57 -6.40 -8.40 -8.42
C HIS A 57 -6.10 -8.95 -7.03
N HIS A 58 -6.37 -8.17 -5.99
CA HIS A 58 -6.13 -8.50 -4.58
C HIS A 58 -4.71 -8.98 -4.32
N ASN A 59 -3.74 -8.36 -4.98
CA ASN A 59 -2.32 -8.50 -4.68
C ASN A 59 -1.94 -7.77 -3.39
N LEU A 60 -0.76 -8.05 -2.84
CA LEU A 60 -0.26 -7.31 -1.69
C LEU A 60 0.13 -5.90 -2.12
N VAL A 61 -0.48 -4.90 -1.51
CA VAL A 61 -0.16 -3.48 -1.72
C VAL A 61 0.50 -2.92 -0.48
N VAL A 62 1.56 -2.16 -0.66
CA VAL A 62 2.29 -1.49 0.42
C VAL A 62 2.52 -0.03 0.03
N ILE A 63 2.24 0.90 0.93
CA ILE A 63 2.50 2.34 0.77
C ILE A 63 3.26 2.83 1.98
N GLY A 64 4.38 3.54 1.78
CA GLY A 64 5.18 4.02 2.92
C GLY A 64 6.14 5.15 2.61
N ALA A 65 6.61 5.76 3.71
CA ALA A 65 7.59 6.84 3.73
C ALA A 65 9.04 6.33 3.69
N ASP A 66 9.27 5.05 4.02
CA ASP A 66 10.59 4.43 4.07
C ASP A 66 10.49 2.91 3.85
N ASP A 67 11.59 2.31 3.39
CA ASP A 67 11.62 0.88 3.00
C ASP A 67 11.53 -0.07 4.19
N GLN A 68 12.03 0.34 5.36
CA GLN A 68 12.05 -0.49 6.57
C GLN A 68 10.62 -0.73 7.08
N SER A 69 9.85 0.35 7.21
CA SER A 69 8.45 0.28 7.61
C SER A 69 7.59 -0.46 6.58
N MET A 70 7.86 -0.25 5.29
CA MET A 70 7.17 -0.98 4.21
C MET A 70 7.42 -2.48 4.33
N TYR A 71 8.65 -2.89 4.63
CA TYR A 71 9.00 -4.28 4.86
C TYR A 71 8.27 -4.86 6.08
N ALA A 72 8.31 -4.16 7.22
CA ALA A 72 7.64 -4.62 8.44
C ALA A 72 6.10 -4.76 8.27
N ALA A 73 5.45 -3.79 7.61
CA ALA A 73 4.03 -3.86 7.32
C ALA A 73 3.69 -5.02 6.38
N ALA A 74 4.48 -5.22 5.32
CA ALA A 74 4.31 -6.34 4.39
C ALA A 74 4.49 -7.69 5.10
N GLN A 75 5.54 -7.82 5.90
CA GLN A 75 5.82 -9.05 6.66
C GLN A 75 4.67 -9.38 7.61
N ALA A 76 4.12 -8.39 8.32
CA ALA A 76 2.98 -8.58 9.20
C ALA A 76 1.74 -9.12 8.45
N VAL A 77 1.45 -8.60 7.25
CA VAL A 77 0.34 -9.09 6.42
C VAL A 77 0.58 -10.53 5.97
N ILE A 78 1.83 -10.88 5.63
CA ILE A 78 2.21 -12.25 5.25
C ILE A 78 2.03 -13.22 6.43
N GLU A 79 2.52 -12.85 7.62
CA GLU A 79 2.41 -13.66 8.84
C GLU A 79 0.95 -13.96 9.22
N MET A 80 0.04 -13.02 8.96
CA MET A 80 -1.40 -13.20 9.21
C MET A 80 -2.13 -14.05 8.16
N GLY A 81 -1.46 -14.44 7.06
CA GLY A 81 -2.12 -15.11 5.93
C GLY A 81 -2.97 -14.16 5.08
N GLY A 82 -2.65 -12.86 5.10
CA GLY A 82 -3.44 -11.79 4.49
C GLY A 82 -4.21 -10.97 5.52
N GLY A 83 -4.59 -9.75 5.14
CA GLY A 83 -5.11 -8.76 6.07
C GLY A 83 -4.63 -7.35 5.76
N LEU A 84 -4.66 -6.51 6.78
CA LEU A 84 -4.19 -5.12 6.75
C LEU A 84 -3.22 -4.88 7.91
N ALA A 85 -2.18 -4.08 7.70
CA ALA A 85 -1.24 -3.72 8.75
C ALA A 85 -0.74 -2.28 8.61
N ALA A 86 -0.29 -1.71 9.73
CA ALA A 86 0.44 -0.44 9.79
C ALA A 86 1.72 -0.63 10.63
N ALA A 87 2.83 -0.06 10.18
CA ALA A 87 4.14 -0.20 10.83
C ALA A 87 4.96 1.10 10.76
N ASP A 88 5.94 1.22 11.66
CA ASP A 88 6.86 2.35 11.76
C ASP A 88 8.23 1.84 12.23
N GLY A 89 9.22 1.90 11.34
CA GLY A 89 10.47 1.14 11.49
C GLY A 89 10.20 -0.36 11.52
N ASP A 90 10.74 -1.04 12.53
CA ASP A 90 10.52 -2.49 12.74
C ASP A 90 9.24 -2.80 13.55
N GLU A 91 8.56 -1.77 14.06
CA GLU A 91 7.40 -1.95 14.94
C GLU A 91 6.10 -2.02 14.14
N VAL A 92 5.33 -3.08 14.34
CA VAL A 92 3.98 -3.21 13.80
C VAL A 92 2.98 -2.63 14.80
N LEU A 93 2.42 -1.48 14.45
CA LEU A 93 1.55 -0.67 15.30
C LEU A 93 0.11 -1.19 15.35
N ALA A 94 -0.39 -1.73 14.23
CA ALA A 94 -1.74 -2.27 14.14
C ALA A 94 -1.86 -3.37 13.07
N ARG A 95 -2.83 -4.27 13.28
CA ARG A 95 -3.09 -5.45 12.47
C ARG A 95 -4.58 -5.72 12.39
N LEU A 96 -5.06 -6.18 11.23
CA LEU A 96 -6.35 -6.82 11.04
C LEU A 96 -6.13 -8.08 10.21
N PRO A 97 -6.14 -9.28 10.83
CA PRO A 97 -6.04 -10.53 10.09
C PRO A 97 -7.28 -10.76 9.23
N LEU A 98 -7.09 -11.13 7.97
CA LEU A 98 -8.15 -11.55 7.04
C LEU A 98 -7.77 -12.90 6.41
N PRO A 99 -7.69 -13.99 7.21
CA PRO A 99 -7.08 -15.24 6.78
C PRO A 99 -7.84 -15.94 5.64
N VAL A 100 -9.12 -15.61 5.42
CA VAL A 100 -9.90 -16.16 4.30
C VAL A 100 -9.59 -15.37 3.05
N ALA A 101 -8.71 -15.95 2.21
CA ALA A 101 -8.22 -15.39 0.94
C ALA A 101 -7.50 -14.02 1.04
N GLY A 102 -7.16 -13.55 2.25
CA GLY A 102 -6.66 -12.20 2.47
C GLY A 102 -7.75 -11.11 2.37
N LEU A 103 -9.03 -11.49 2.45
CA LEU A 103 -10.17 -10.61 2.21
C LEU A 103 -11.20 -10.62 3.34
N MET A 104 -11.38 -11.75 4.01
CA MET A 104 -12.40 -11.92 5.04
C MET A 104 -11.82 -12.54 6.31
N SER A 105 -12.51 -12.32 7.42
CA SER A 105 -12.23 -12.93 8.72
C SER A 105 -13.44 -13.72 9.20
N GLU A 106 -13.17 -14.79 9.95
CA GLU A 106 -14.20 -15.57 10.66
C GLU A 106 -14.46 -15.02 12.07
N ALA A 107 -13.71 -14.00 12.50
CA ALA A 107 -13.88 -13.35 13.79
C ALA A 107 -15.23 -12.60 13.87
N PRO A 108 -15.77 -12.38 15.09
CA PRO A 108 -16.95 -11.55 15.29
C PRO A 108 -16.78 -10.15 14.68
N ILE A 109 -17.87 -9.59 14.15
CA ILE A 109 -17.85 -8.29 13.46
C ILE A 109 -17.38 -7.16 14.37
N GLU A 110 -17.64 -7.24 15.67
CA GLU A 110 -17.21 -6.27 16.66
C GLU A 110 -15.68 -6.23 16.80
N GLU A 111 -15.02 -7.40 16.71
CA GLU A 111 -13.55 -7.48 16.73
C GLU A 111 -12.96 -6.94 15.44
N VAL A 112 -13.49 -7.36 14.29
CA VAL A 112 -13.06 -6.86 12.98
C VAL A 112 -13.21 -5.34 12.89
N ARG A 113 -14.34 -4.79 13.35
CA ARG A 113 -14.58 -3.35 13.40
C ARG A 113 -13.57 -2.64 14.29
N ARG A 114 -13.36 -3.13 15.52
CA ARG A 114 -12.41 -2.53 16.46
C ARG A 114 -11.00 -2.48 15.87
N ASP A 115 -10.57 -3.56 15.24
CA ASP A 115 -9.22 -3.67 14.69
C ASP A 115 -9.07 -2.78 13.43
N TYR A 116 -10.11 -2.66 12.61
CA TYR A 116 -10.16 -1.71 11.48
C TYR A 116 -10.12 -0.24 11.93
N ASP A 117 -10.91 0.11 12.96
CA ASP A 117 -10.93 1.44 13.55
C ASP A 117 -9.55 1.77 14.14
N ASN A 118 -8.91 0.82 14.82
CA ASN A 118 -7.55 0.97 15.33
C ASN A 118 -6.54 1.21 14.20
N LEU A 119 -6.56 0.43 13.12
CA LEU A 119 -5.70 0.64 11.94
C LEU A 119 -5.85 2.03 11.35
N THR A 120 -7.09 2.48 11.19
CA THR A 120 -7.40 3.81 10.64
C THR A 120 -6.88 4.92 11.55
N ASN A 121 -7.07 4.79 12.87
CA ASN A 121 -6.57 5.76 13.85
C ASN A 121 -5.04 5.77 13.89
N VAL A 122 -4.38 4.61 13.88
CA VAL A 122 -2.91 4.53 13.84
C VAL A 122 -2.35 5.21 12.60
N ALA A 123 -2.92 4.93 11.42
CA ALA A 123 -2.48 5.56 10.18
C ALA A 123 -2.62 7.10 10.24
N ARG A 124 -3.70 7.62 10.83
CA ARG A 124 -3.95 9.06 10.93
C ARG A 124 -3.09 9.72 12.01
N ASP A 125 -3.18 9.21 13.23
CA ASP A 125 -2.69 9.88 14.43
C ASP A 125 -1.19 9.63 14.67
N GLN A 126 -0.67 8.47 14.24
CA GLN A 126 0.73 8.10 14.45
C GLN A 126 1.57 8.25 13.18
N LEU A 127 1.04 7.84 12.02
CA LEU A 127 1.76 7.91 10.75
C LEU A 127 1.56 9.25 10.02
N GLY A 128 0.55 10.06 10.41
CA GLY A 128 0.27 11.37 9.83
C GLY A 128 -0.64 11.35 8.59
N CYS A 129 -1.29 10.22 8.28
CA CYS A 129 -2.19 10.11 7.14
C CYS A 129 -3.34 11.11 7.23
N VAL A 130 -3.63 11.80 6.13
CA VAL A 130 -4.69 12.82 6.06
C VAL A 130 -6.04 12.25 5.63
N LEU A 131 -6.05 11.06 5.04
CA LEU A 131 -7.26 10.41 4.55
C LEU A 131 -8.14 9.94 5.70
N GLN A 132 -9.46 9.99 5.49
CA GLN A 132 -10.42 9.41 6.45
C GLN A 132 -10.31 7.89 6.49
N ASP A 133 -10.14 7.26 5.31
CA ASP A 133 -9.96 5.83 5.18
C ASP A 133 -8.79 5.53 4.23
N PRO A 134 -7.56 5.35 4.76
CA PRO A 134 -6.40 5.08 3.94
C PRO A 134 -6.42 3.70 3.29
N PHE A 135 -6.97 2.68 3.97
CA PHE A 135 -6.97 1.31 3.47
C PHE A 135 -7.98 1.14 2.33
N MET A 136 -9.15 1.77 2.44
CA MET A 136 -10.10 1.82 1.34
C MET A 136 -9.52 2.58 0.14
N SER A 137 -8.86 3.71 0.38
CA SER A 137 -8.23 4.48 -0.71
C SER A 137 -7.12 3.67 -1.40
N MET A 138 -6.30 2.97 -0.62
CA MET A 138 -5.23 2.09 -1.11
C MET A 138 -5.78 0.97 -1.98
N SER A 139 -6.94 0.39 -1.63
CA SER A 139 -7.47 -0.74 -2.37
C SER A 139 -7.81 -0.40 -3.84
N PHE A 140 -8.14 0.85 -4.14
CA PHE A 140 -8.43 1.30 -5.51
C PHE A 140 -7.20 1.66 -6.34
N MET A 141 -5.99 1.61 -5.77
CA MET A 141 -4.76 2.01 -6.48
C MET A 141 -4.28 0.95 -7.47
N GLY A 142 -4.73 -0.29 -7.29
CA GLY A 142 -4.53 -1.40 -8.23
C GLY A 142 -5.64 -1.60 -9.25
N LEU A 143 -6.72 -0.80 -9.24
CA LEU A 143 -7.91 -1.03 -10.06
C LEU A 143 -7.79 -0.40 -11.46
N GLU A 144 -7.33 -1.18 -12.43
CA GLU A 144 -7.01 -0.76 -13.81
C GLU A 144 -8.22 -0.62 -14.76
N VAL A 145 -9.43 -0.51 -14.21
CA VAL A 145 -10.68 -0.30 -14.98
C VAL A 145 -11.37 1.04 -14.67
N ILE A 146 -10.81 1.84 -13.76
CA ILE A 146 -11.31 3.19 -13.44
C ILE A 146 -10.31 4.26 -13.92
N PRO A 147 -10.79 5.48 -14.27
CA PRO A 147 -9.97 6.48 -14.96
C PRO A 147 -8.65 6.83 -14.24
N LYS A 148 -7.60 7.09 -15.04
CA LYS A 148 -6.22 7.53 -14.72
C LYS A 148 -5.20 6.41 -14.40
N LEU A 149 -3.97 6.84 -14.08
CA LEU A 149 -2.81 6.00 -13.76
C LEU A 149 -3.06 5.05 -12.58
N LYS A 150 -2.66 3.79 -12.74
CA LYS A 150 -2.76 2.73 -11.72
C LYS A 150 -1.47 1.92 -11.63
N LEU A 151 -1.23 1.29 -10.48
CA LEU A 151 -0.07 0.43 -10.29
C LEU A 151 -0.56 -1.01 -10.10
N THR A 152 -0.06 -1.92 -10.92
CA THR A 152 -0.31 -3.37 -10.80
C THR A 152 1.00 -4.09 -10.52
N ASP A 153 1.00 -5.41 -10.33
CA ASP A 153 2.23 -6.19 -10.15
C ASP A 153 3.15 -6.17 -11.38
N VAL A 154 2.63 -5.81 -12.56
CA VAL A 154 3.42 -5.68 -13.80
C VAL A 154 3.89 -4.25 -14.08
N GLY A 155 3.65 -3.30 -13.16
CA GLY A 155 4.14 -1.93 -13.24
C GLY A 155 3.04 -0.88 -13.37
N LEU A 156 3.43 0.32 -13.82
CA LEU A 156 2.54 1.47 -13.94
C LEU A 156 1.72 1.37 -15.23
N ILE A 157 0.40 1.48 -15.12
CA ILE A 157 -0.56 1.34 -16.21
C ILE A 157 -1.24 2.69 -16.46
N ASP A 158 -1.16 3.15 -17.71
CA ASP A 158 -2.03 4.19 -18.24
C ASP A 158 -3.34 3.54 -18.69
N VAL A 159 -4.38 3.64 -17.86
CA VAL A 159 -5.69 3.03 -18.10
C VAL A 159 -6.41 3.67 -19.30
N GLU A 160 -6.13 4.94 -19.60
CA GLU A 160 -6.77 5.62 -20.75
C GLU A 160 -6.19 5.08 -22.07
N ARG A 161 -4.91 4.72 -22.08
CA ARG A 161 -4.20 4.18 -23.24
C ARG A 161 -4.11 2.65 -23.25
N PHE A 162 -4.56 1.98 -22.19
CA PHE A 162 -4.45 0.53 -21.99
C PHE A 162 -3.02 -0.01 -22.21
N GLN A 163 -2.04 0.67 -21.62
CA GLN A 163 -0.63 0.27 -21.78
C GLN A 163 0.16 0.44 -20.50
N ALA A 164 1.17 -0.41 -20.33
CA ALA A 164 2.21 -0.18 -19.35
C ALA A 164 3.09 1.00 -19.78
N ILE A 165 3.49 1.83 -18.83
CA ILE A 165 4.38 2.97 -19.04
C ILE A 165 5.55 2.92 -18.08
N SER A 166 6.63 3.62 -18.43
CA SER A 166 7.78 3.78 -17.53
C SER A 166 7.38 4.60 -16.30
N LEU A 167 7.97 4.26 -15.14
CA LEU A 167 7.84 5.08 -13.93
C LEU A 167 8.58 6.41 -14.06
N PHE A 168 9.66 6.44 -14.83
CA PHE A 168 10.47 7.63 -15.08
C PHE A 168 10.33 8.06 -16.54
N ASP A 169 10.10 9.35 -16.75
CA ASP A 169 10.22 9.95 -18.07
C ASP A 169 11.71 10.01 -18.48
N ALA A 170 11.95 10.05 -19.79
CA ALA A 170 13.29 10.12 -20.39
C ALA A 170 13.92 11.51 -20.32
#